data_AF-A0A1G4AKM9-F1
#
_entry.id   AF-A0A1G4AKM9-F1
#
_cell.length_a   1.000
_cell.length_b   1.000
_cell.length_c   1.000
_cell.angle_alpha   90.00
_cell.angle_beta   90.00
_cell.angle_gamma   90.00
#
_symmetry.space_group_name_H-M   'P 1'
#
loop_
_entity.id
_entity.type
_entity.pdbx_description
1 polymer ?
#
loop_
_entity_poly.entity_id
_entity_poly.type
_entity_poly.pdbx_seq_one_letter_code
_entity_poly.pdbx_strand_id
1 'polypeptide(L)'
;MSFDDVIPDPQPAATDKVVTVTAETFDNLTYQLKISRRPTGDGYAVNFSVSGEPAKQRVPEKGEKPEDQARNDKDFAQSLGALQVRIAREKALSQWAYRVPAKMLAPVLKDRAQLVAAKRR
;
A
#
# COMPACT_ATOMS: atom_id res chain seq x y z
N MET A 1 -5.42 4.01 -8.93
CA MET A 1 -4.50 2.98 -9.47
C MET A 1 -5.37 1.91 -10.12
N SER A 2 -5.08 1.48 -11.35
CA SER A 2 -5.84 0.45 -12.07
C SER A 2 -4.88 -0.67 -12.45
N PHE A 3 -5.36 -1.91 -12.36
CA PHE A 3 -4.68 -3.12 -12.81
C PHE A 3 -5.45 -3.67 -14.01
N ASP A 4 -4.77 -4.41 -14.89
CA ASP A 4 -5.39 -4.93 -16.10
C ASP A 4 -6.20 -6.20 -15.81
N ASP A 5 -5.67 -7.07 -14.93
CA ASP A 5 -6.30 -8.35 -14.59
C ASP A 5 -5.79 -8.94 -13.27
N VAL A 6 -6.52 -9.91 -12.73
CA VAL A 6 -6.06 -10.83 -11.69
C VAL A 6 -5.37 -12.03 -12.35
N ILE A 7 -4.29 -12.52 -11.77
CA ILE A 7 -3.57 -13.70 -12.25
C ILE A 7 -4.07 -14.91 -11.43
N PRO A 8 -4.93 -15.77 -11.99
CA PRO A 8 -5.30 -17.04 -11.36
C PRO A 8 -4.08 -17.97 -11.34
N ASP A 9 -3.91 -18.70 -10.22
CA ASP A 9 -2.77 -19.60 -9.98
C ASP A 9 -1.41 -18.95 -10.32
N PRO A 10 -0.97 -17.95 -9.53
CA PRO A 10 0.31 -17.31 -9.75
C PRO A 10 1.43 -18.34 -9.55
N GLN A 11 1.86 -18.97 -10.63
CA GLN A 11 3.09 -19.73 -10.66
C GLN A 11 4.19 -18.80 -10.14
N PRO A 12 5.02 -19.23 -9.17
CA PRO A 12 6.14 -18.42 -8.72
C PRO A 12 6.96 -18.10 -9.96
N ALA A 13 6.87 -16.85 -10.41
CA ALA A 13 7.57 -16.45 -11.61
C ALA A 13 9.05 -16.69 -11.34
N ALA A 14 9.67 -17.60 -12.10
CA ALA A 14 11.11 -17.80 -12.11
C ALA A 14 11.72 -16.48 -12.61
N THR A 15 11.96 -15.56 -11.70
CA THR A 15 12.33 -14.18 -12.01
C THR A 15 13.47 -13.78 -11.11
N ASP A 16 14.68 -13.78 -11.69
CA ASP A 16 15.95 -13.41 -11.07
C ASP A 16 15.98 -12.00 -10.43
N LYS A 17 14.90 -11.20 -10.54
CA LYS A 17 14.80 -9.84 -10.01
C LYS A 17 13.38 -9.55 -9.50
N VAL A 18 13.12 -9.88 -8.24
CA VAL A 18 11.92 -9.43 -7.51
C VAL A 18 12.26 -8.13 -6.78
N VAL A 19 11.50 -7.07 -7.03
CA VAL A 19 11.60 -5.81 -6.29
C VAL A 19 10.59 -5.85 -5.15
N THR A 20 11.06 -5.62 -3.92
CA THR A 20 10.18 -5.48 -2.74
C THR A 20 10.08 -4.02 -2.35
N VAL A 21 8.85 -3.51 -2.24
CA VAL A 21 8.56 -2.15 -1.80
C VAL A 21 7.82 -2.22 -0.48
N THR A 22 8.35 -1.55 0.53
CA THR A 22 7.68 -1.39 1.83
C THR A 22 7.10 0.02 1.89
N ALA A 23 5.80 0.11 2.17
CA ALA A 23 5.10 1.37 2.39
C ALA A 23 4.45 1.35 3.77
N GLU A 24 4.75 2.35 4.58
CA GLU A 24 4.24 2.53 5.93
C GLU A 24 3.21 3.66 5.94
N THR A 25 2.13 3.48 6.70
CA THR A 25 1.11 4.51 6.90
C THR A 25 1.21 5.12 8.29
N PHE A 26 0.62 6.31 8.45
CA PHE A 26 0.50 6.97 9.75
C PHE A 26 -0.38 6.21 10.75
N ASP A 27 -1.20 5.27 10.25
CA ASP A 27 -2.05 4.40 11.06
C ASP A 27 -1.35 3.11 11.51
N ASN A 28 -0.01 3.08 11.49
CA ASN A 28 0.82 1.90 11.83
C ASN A 28 0.54 0.66 10.96
N LEU A 29 0.11 0.86 9.71
CA LEU A 29 -0.02 -0.22 8.74
C LEU A 29 1.23 -0.29 7.86
N THR A 30 1.70 -1.51 7.63
CA THR A 30 2.81 -1.79 6.72
C THR A 30 2.31 -2.61 5.54
N TYR A 31 2.46 -2.05 4.35
CA TYR A 31 2.18 -2.68 3.07
C TYR A 31 3.49 -3.15 2.46
N GLN A 32 3.62 -4.45 2.22
CA GLN A 32 4.75 -5.00 1.50
C GLN A 32 4.29 -5.43 0.11
N LEU A 33 4.81 -4.79 -0.92
CA LEU A 33 4.54 -5.13 -2.32
C LEU A 33 5.71 -5.91 -2.89
N LYS A 34 5.44 -7.05 -3.52
CA LYS A 34 6.40 -7.84 -4.28
C LYS A 34 6.08 -7.68 -5.76
N ILE A 35 7.02 -7.13 -6.51
CA ILE A 35 6.89 -6.82 -7.92
C ILE A 35 7.85 -7.71 -8.70
N SER A 36 7.33 -8.56 -9.58
CA SER A 36 8.12 -9.41 -10.47
C SER A 36 7.78 -9.13 -11.92
N ARG A 37 8.81 -9.14 -12.78
CA ARG A 37 8.62 -8.98 -14.22
C ARG A 37 8.01 -10.26 -14.78
N ARG A 38 6.95 -10.17 -15.57
CA ARG A 38 6.35 -11.40 -16.11
C ARG A 38 7.23 -12.01 -17.22
N PRO A 39 7.31 -13.35 -17.30
CA PRO A 39 7.99 -14.04 -18.40
C PRO A 39 7.20 -13.95 -19.72
N THR A 40 5.87 -13.83 -19.65
CA THR A 40 4.99 -13.71 -20.82
C THR A 40 4.14 -12.43 -20.74
N GLY A 41 4.20 -11.63 -21.80
CA GLY A 41 3.42 -10.39 -21.95
C GLY A 41 4.03 -9.15 -21.29
N ASP A 42 3.55 -7.97 -21.73
CA ASP A 42 3.96 -6.69 -21.15
C ASP A 42 3.27 -6.47 -19.80
N GLY A 43 4.08 -6.16 -18.78
CA GLY A 43 3.63 -5.80 -17.43
C GLY A 43 4.39 -6.51 -16.31
N TYR A 44 3.99 -6.20 -15.08
CA TYR A 44 4.52 -6.81 -13.86
C TYR A 44 3.40 -7.58 -13.15
N ALA A 45 3.79 -8.66 -12.47
CA ALA A 45 2.96 -9.28 -11.46
C ALA A 45 3.24 -8.57 -10.13
N VAL A 46 2.17 -8.16 -9.45
CA VAL A 46 2.25 -7.48 -8.15
C VAL A 46 1.44 -8.27 -7.14
N ASN A 47 2.12 -8.71 -6.08
CA ASN A 47 1.50 -9.20 -4.86
C ASN A 47 1.67 -8.18 -3.77
N PHE A 48 0.73 -8.11 -2.83
CA PHE A 48 0.90 -7.27 -1.66
C PHE A 48 0.45 -8.02 -0.41
N SER A 49 1.03 -7.67 0.74
CA SER A 49 0.55 -8.08 2.05
C SER A 49 0.33 -6.84 2.92
N VAL A 50 -0.65 -6.92 3.81
CA VAL A 50 -0.96 -5.87 4.79
C VAL A 50 -0.73 -6.42 6.18
N SER A 51 0.09 -5.72 6.94
CA SER A 51 0.43 -6.04 8.33
C SER A 51 0.32 -4.79 9.21
N GLY A 52 0.29 -4.98 10.53
CA GLY A 52 0.11 -3.90 11.50
C GLY A 52 -1.30 -3.82 12.09
N GLU A 53 -1.43 -3.00 13.13
CA GLU A 53 -2.68 -2.73 13.85
C GLU A 53 -2.82 -1.21 14.05
N PRO A 54 -3.98 -0.61 13.68
CA PRO A 54 -4.25 0.79 13.98
C PRO A 54 -4.25 1.07 15.48
N ALA A 55 -3.95 2.32 15.84
CA ALA A 55 -4.05 2.78 17.22
C ALA A 55 -5.48 2.57 17.74
N LYS A 56 -5.62 1.86 18.87
CA LYS A 56 -6.91 1.51 19.47
C LYS A 56 -7.52 2.65 20.27
N GLN A 57 -6.72 3.65 20.63
CA GLN A 57 -7.13 4.78 21.47
C GLN A 57 -6.61 6.09 20.87
N ARG A 58 -7.44 7.13 20.94
CA ARG A 58 -7.05 8.50 20.59
C ARG A 58 -6.16 9.07 21.69
N VAL A 59 -5.09 9.73 21.30
CA VAL A 59 -4.31 10.57 22.22
C VAL A 59 -4.96 11.96 22.19
N PRO A 60 -5.57 12.45 23.30
CA PRO A 60 -6.20 13.76 23.33
C PRO A 60 -5.16 14.86 23.12
N GLU A 61 -5.55 15.94 22.44
CA GLU A 61 -4.64 17.06 22.22
C GLU A 61 -4.53 17.93 23.47
N LYS A 62 -3.34 18.47 23.76
CA LYS A 62 -3.11 19.27 24.96
C LYS A 62 -3.89 20.60 24.87
N GLY A 63 -4.95 20.73 25.67
CA GLY A 63 -5.80 21.93 25.71
C GLY A 63 -7.13 21.79 24.95
N GLU A 64 -7.52 20.56 24.58
CA GLU A 64 -8.81 20.27 23.96
C GLU A 64 -9.98 20.70 24.84
N LYS A 65 -10.90 21.49 24.28
CA LYS A 65 -12.11 21.90 24.99
C LYS A 65 -13.01 20.69 25.23
N PRO A 66 -13.76 20.64 26.34
CA PRO A 66 -14.68 19.53 26.63
C PRO A 66 -15.72 19.30 25.52
N GLU A 67 -16.11 20.38 24.83
CA GLU A 67 -17.04 20.37 23.70
C GLU A 67 -16.46 19.68 22.46
N ASP A 68 -15.15 19.82 22.23
CA ASP A 68 -14.44 19.20 21.11
C ASP A 68 -14.13 17.72 21.39
N GLN A 69 -13.96 17.35 22.66
CA GLN A 69 -13.63 15.98 23.08
C GLN A 69 -14.67 14.97 22.61
N ALA A 70 -15.96 15.22 22.86
CA ALA A 70 -17.02 14.30 22.47
C ALA A 70 -17.14 14.15 20.94
N ARG A 71 -16.91 15.24 20.18
CA ARG A 71 -16.90 15.20 18.71
C ARG A 71 -15.70 14.40 18.21
N ASN A 72 -14.50 14.70 18.70
CA ASN A 72 -13.26 14.10 18.24
C ASN A 72 -13.18 12.61 18.60
N ASP A 73 -13.73 12.21 19.76
CA ASP A 73 -13.82 10.79 20.15
C ASP A 73 -14.80 10.02 19.24
N LYS A 74 -15.93 10.64 18.87
CA LYS A 74 -16.88 10.06 17.91
C LYS A 74 -16.25 9.91 16.52
N ASP A 75 -15.58 10.95 16.03
CA ASP A 75 -14.92 10.95 14.71
C ASP A 75 -13.79 9.91 14.65
N PHE A 76 -13.03 9.76 15.74
CA PHE A 76 -12.02 8.72 15.87
C PHE A 76 -12.63 7.32 15.84
N ALA A 77 -13.70 7.07 16.60
CA ALA A 77 -14.37 5.77 16.60
C ALA A 77 -14.93 5.40 15.21
N GLN A 78 -15.52 6.38 14.51
CA GLN A 78 -16.01 6.18 13.15
C GLN A 78 -14.89 5.89 12.15
N SER A 79 -13.80 6.64 12.23
CA SER A 79 -12.62 6.47 11.36
C SER A 79 -11.94 5.13 11.60
N LEU A 80 -11.79 4.72 12.86
CA LEU A 80 -11.23 3.43 13.24
C LEU A 80 -12.09 2.27 12.72
N GLY A 81 -13.42 2.36 12.84
CA GLY A 81 -14.33 1.35 12.29
C GLY A 81 -14.22 1.23 10.78
N ALA A 82 -14.23 2.36 10.05
CA ALA A 82 -14.06 2.37 8.60
C ALA A 82 -12.70 1.79 8.17
N LEU A 83 -11.63 2.12 8.92
CA LEU A 83 -10.29 1.62 8.67
C LEU A 83 -10.19 0.10 8.88
N GLN A 84 -10.81 -0.45 9.92
CA GLN A 84 -10.84 -1.88 10.18
C GLN A 84 -11.55 -2.66 9.05
N VAL A 85 -12.69 -2.16 8.57
CA VAL A 85 -13.40 -2.75 7.43
C VAL A 85 -12.52 -2.72 6.18
N ARG A 86 -11.83 -1.60 5.93
CA ARG A 86 -10.89 -1.46 4.81
C ARG A 86 -9.73 -2.45 4.91
N ILE A 87 -9.09 -2.57 6.08
CA ILE A 87 -7.98 -3.51 6.30
C ILE A 87 -8.44 -4.95 6.08
N ALA A 88 -9.61 -5.34 6.59
CA ALA A 88 -10.15 -6.68 6.39
C ALA A 88 -10.34 -7.00 4.91
N ARG A 89 -10.90 -6.04 4.14
CA ARG A 89 -11.05 -6.16 2.69
C ARG A 89 -9.70 -6.27 1.98
N GLU A 90 -8.74 -5.42 2.34
CA GLU A 90 -7.40 -5.44 1.73
C GLU A 90 -6.65 -6.75 2.04
N LYS A 91 -6.75 -7.27 3.26
CA LYS A 91 -6.21 -8.59 3.62
C LYS A 91 -6.88 -9.71 2.81
N ALA A 92 -8.19 -9.67 2.63
CA ALA A 92 -8.88 -10.63 1.77
C ALA A 92 -8.40 -10.55 0.31
N LEU A 93 -7.98 -9.38 -0.18
CA LEU A 93 -7.46 -9.21 -1.54
C LEU A 93 -5.98 -9.62 -1.67
N SER A 94 -5.22 -9.67 -0.58
CA SER A 94 -3.79 -10.01 -0.58
C SER A 94 -3.46 -11.42 -1.09
N GLN A 95 -4.47 -12.30 -1.19
CA GLN A 95 -4.31 -13.66 -1.74
C GLN A 95 -4.06 -13.66 -3.26
N TRP A 96 -4.38 -12.57 -3.95
CA TRP A 96 -4.29 -12.49 -5.41
C TRP A 96 -2.97 -11.87 -5.88
N ALA A 97 -2.56 -12.26 -7.09
CA ALA A 97 -1.54 -11.56 -7.85
C ALA A 97 -2.22 -10.70 -8.92
N TYR A 98 -1.75 -9.47 -9.10
CA TYR A 98 -2.34 -8.51 -10.03
C TYR A 98 -1.40 -8.24 -11.19
N ARG A 99 -1.95 -8.20 -12.41
CA ARG A 99 -1.24 -7.72 -13.59
C ARG A 99 -1.30 -6.20 -13.62
N VAL A 100 -0.14 -5.56 -13.51
CA VAL A 100 -0.03 -4.10 -13.53
C VAL A 100 0.81 -3.64 -14.75
N PRO A 101 0.32 -2.67 -15.54
CA PRO A 101 1.07 -2.08 -16.64
C PRO A 101 2.42 -1.48 -16.20
N ALA A 102 3.47 -1.69 -16.99
CA ALA A 102 4.81 -1.17 -16.69
C ALA A 102 4.85 0.36 -16.48
N LYS A 103 4.04 1.12 -17.23
CA LYS A 103 3.93 2.58 -17.10
C LYS A 103 3.53 3.05 -15.70
N MET A 104 2.74 2.25 -14.98
CA MET A 104 2.26 2.58 -13.64
C MET A 104 3.33 2.36 -12.56
N LEU A 105 4.24 1.42 -12.80
CA LEU A 105 5.32 1.09 -11.86
C LEU A 105 6.63 1.81 -12.18
N ALA A 106 6.74 2.43 -13.35
CA ALA A 106 7.94 3.14 -13.76
C ALA A 106 8.46 4.15 -12.73
N PRO A 107 7.63 4.96 -12.02
CA PRO A 107 8.14 5.88 -10.99
C PRO A 107 8.67 5.16 -9.76
N VAL A 108 8.10 4.01 -9.41
CA VAL A 108 8.46 3.22 -8.21
C VAL A 108 9.72 2.40 -8.44
N LEU A 109 9.93 1.95 -9.68
CA LEU A 109 11.07 1.10 -10.07
C LEU A 109 12.30 1.91 -10.51
N LYS A 110 12.21 3.23 -10.59
CA LYS A 110 13.33 4.11 -10.92
C LYS A 110 14.15 4.41 -9.67
N ASP A 111 15.46 4.48 -9.86
CA ASP A 111 16.35 4.98 -8.80
C ASP A 111 16.13 6.47 -8.56
N ARG A 112 16.35 6.92 -7.33
CA ARG A 112 16.22 8.34 -6.96
C ARG A 112 17.01 9.26 -7.90
N ALA A 113 18.21 8.86 -8.32
CA ALA A 113 19.04 9.63 -9.25
C ALA A 113 18.38 9.86 -10.61
N GLN A 114 17.52 8.93 -11.06
CA GLN A 114 16.78 9.02 -12.31
C GLN A 114 15.52 9.88 -12.20
N LEU A 115 15.11 10.22 -10.98
CA LEU A 115 13.94 11.07 -10.70
C LEU A 115 14.31 12.54 -10.48
N VAL A 116 15.59 12.85 -10.26
CA VAL A 116 16.07 14.22 -10.08
C VAL A 116 16.57 14.76 -11.42
N ALA A 117 16.25 16.01 -11.74
CA ALA A 117 16.77 16.66 -12.94
C ALA A 117 18.31 16.68 -12.91
N ALA A 118 18.94 16.39 -14.05
CA ALA A 118 20.39 16.48 -14.18
C ALA A 118 20.85 17.89 -13.77
N LYS A 119 21.87 17.96 -12.92
CA LYS A 119 22.44 19.23 -12.44
C LYS A 119 22.81 20.07 -13.66
N ARG A 120 22.08 21.18 -13.88
CA ARG A 120 22.45 22.15 -14.92
C ARG A 120 23.84 22.67 -14.55
N ARG A 121 24.81 22.44 -15.44
CA ARG A 121 26.14 23.02 -15.34
C ARG A 121 26.10 24.48 -15.74
#